data_AF-A0A5B8CCH2-F1
#
_entry.id   AF-A0A5B8CCH2-F1
#
_cell.length_a   1.000
_cell.length_b   1.000
_cell.length_c   1.000
_cell.angle_alpha   90.00
_cell.angle_beta   90.00
_cell.angle_gamma   90.00
#
_symmetry.space_group_name_H-M   'P 1'
#
loop_
_entity.id
_entity.type
_entity.pdbx_description
1 polymer ?
#
loop_
_entity_poly.entity_id
_entity_poly.type
_entity_poly.pdbx_seq_one_letter_code
_entity_poly.pdbx_strand_id
1 'polypeptide(L)'
;MKIEALRHPNMAVIGPIAGGGLLLAAAVLLMPSHWQIADAIRRATFAPPPVAIPLPPPDAAMLMQRFAQGKRLSPPDLQRLLNASVTTADAKVLGQLADALAGKGAPVPSARLTYDIMAGGRPEVALAFLEGRPDHAAPAHWRLRFDLRRKARDAQGAADMVRAAAMNPGTAPAKDLVEASYALCQPDLLILAAEHGAIAPLDPAQSLDLASWASGAGRYDLIARIDRSGTPGWRDRNPWLAMTLAQRSGDIRSALRYAAMLLTGRDAARESIIMGSGNRDAIRQWLLGRAAETGADRPAIAQRLLEKGFRSDAIALLRQQSTAKSDDPSDARMLYLMGPRPVAQDLAWLKARALADPKWAQAYVERARPADALAFLEATDAADSSDMLVQRIALANAARDRAAAARALDRLLDGRTLSAQQLKAAAGAQVPPDRAAYYDLALANARVANSAAEPSDRLRLAWDGWNRGDARATADQLNFYLRERPDDRAALSLMADAQTKLKGEAGARPWIERSLALTPPLSVERAELLTRLGRTSEATAMVEALRRATPADRKLDIMLARLLIASGDPGRARKVLRP
;
A
#
# COMPACT_ATOMS: atom_id res chain seq x y z
N MET A 1 -73.02 23.13 -24.73
CA MET A 1 -73.87 23.96 -25.62
C MET A 1 -74.48 25.06 -24.76
N LYS A 2 -74.14 26.32 -25.04
CA LYS A 2 -75.02 27.33 -25.67
C LYS A 2 -76.24 27.68 -24.80
N ILE A 3 -76.68 28.91 -24.57
CA ILE A 3 -76.24 30.31 -24.82
C ILE A 3 -77.47 31.13 -24.32
N GLU A 4 -77.26 32.33 -23.76
CA GLU A 4 -78.16 33.52 -23.73
C GLU A 4 -79.60 33.39 -23.16
N ALA A 5 -80.18 34.29 -22.36
CA ALA A 5 -80.21 35.75 -22.21
C ALA A 5 -81.64 36.27 -22.52
N LEU A 6 -82.08 37.18 -21.64
CA LEU A 6 -82.94 38.35 -21.89
C LEU A 6 -84.47 38.22 -22.07
N ARG A 7 -85.13 39.02 -21.21
CA ARG A 7 -86.26 39.95 -21.43
C ARG A 7 -87.71 39.44 -21.47
N HIS A 8 -88.48 39.93 -20.47
CA HIS A 8 -89.91 40.32 -20.47
C HIS A 8 -90.41 40.89 -21.82
N PRO A 9 -91.72 40.81 -22.20
CA PRO A 9 -92.86 41.45 -21.46
C PRO A 9 -94.31 40.90 -21.67
N ASN A 10 -95.27 41.42 -20.86
CA ASN A 10 -96.72 41.68 -21.09
C ASN A 10 -97.66 40.52 -21.55
N MET A 11 -98.97 40.39 -21.24
CA MET A 11 -100.04 41.29 -20.73
C MET A 11 -101.35 40.48 -20.46
N ALA A 12 -102.26 41.08 -19.68
CA ALA A 12 -103.74 40.98 -19.71
C ALA A 12 -104.41 39.70 -19.11
N VAL A 13 -105.58 39.74 -18.45
CA VAL A 13 -106.86 40.40 -18.81
C VAL A 13 -107.77 40.64 -17.58
N ILE A 14 -108.65 41.65 -17.71
CA ILE A 14 -110.02 41.85 -17.14
C ILE A 14 -110.17 42.97 -16.08
N GLY A 15 -110.46 44.19 -16.57
CA GLY A 15 -111.54 45.05 -16.01
C GLY A 15 -112.86 44.75 -16.77
N PRO A 16 -113.92 45.61 -16.80
CA PRO A 16 -114.02 47.01 -16.33
C PRO A 16 -115.42 47.33 -15.68
N ILE A 17 -115.75 48.52 -15.17
CA ILE A 17 -116.52 49.68 -15.76
C ILE A 17 -117.30 50.24 -14.55
N ALA A 18 -117.52 51.52 -14.23
CA ALA A 18 -117.15 52.84 -14.71
C ALA A 18 -117.66 53.86 -13.68
N GLY A 19 -117.22 55.12 -13.80
CA GLY A 19 -118.12 56.24 -13.53
C GLY A 19 -117.65 57.19 -12.45
N GLY A 20 -116.59 57.95 -12.74
CA GLY A 20 -116.25 59.13 -11.97
C GLY A 20 -117.37 60.16 -12.02
N GLY A 21 -117.56 60.86 -10.91
CA GLY A 21 -118.48 61.99 -10.86
C GLY A 21 -119.10 62.21 -9.49
N LEU A 22 -118.30 62.35 -8.43
CA LEU A 22 -118.72 63.10 -7.23
C LEU A 22 -117.49 63.57 -6.46
N LEU A 23 -116.69 64.38 -7.15
CA LEU A 23 -115.60 65.22 -6.66
C LEU A 23 -116.09 66.40 -5.78
N LEU A 24 -117.21 66.25 -5.07
CA LEU A 24 -117.82 67.28 -4.21
C LEU A 24 -118.45 66.74 -2.91
N ALA A 25 -118.08 65.53 -2.47
CA ALA A 25 -118.38 65.03 -1.12
C ALA A 25 -117.10 64.62 -0.33
N ALA A 26 -115.92 64.79 -0.93
CA ALA A 26 -114.62 64.49 -0.32
C ALA A 26 -114.01 65.65 0.49
N ALA A 27 -114.75 66.73 0.76
CA ALA A 27 -114.25 67.92 1.47
C ALA A 27 -114.84 68.14 2.88
N VAL A 28 -115.70 67.24 3.39
CA VAL A 28 -116.26 67.33 4.77
C VAL A 28 -115.94 66.09 5.63
N LEU A 29 -115.34 65.05 5.05
CA LEU A 29 -114.83 63.86 5.77
C LEU A 29 -113.29 63.84 5.92
N LEU A 30 -112.63 64.94 5.54
CA LEU A 30 -111.21 65.23 5.75
C LEU A 30 -110.99 66.33 6.80
N MET A 31 -111.91 66.45 7.77
CA MET A 31 -111.66 67.20 9.00
C MET A 31 -111.17 66.24 10.10
N PRO A 32 -109.97 66.47 10.65
CA PRO A 32 -109.45 65.65 11.73
C PRO A 32 -110.32 65.76 12.99
N SER A 33 -110.64 64.62 13.59
CA SER A 33 -111.33 64.55 14.89
C SER A 33 -110.49 65.23 15.98
N HIS A 34 -111.11 65.64 17.09
CA HIS A 34 -110.42 66.27 18.24
C HIS A 34 -109.22 65.44 18.77
N TRP A 35 -109.20 64.13 18.52
CA TRP A 35 -108.06 63.25 18.80
C TRP A 35 -106.88 63.44 17.84
N GLN A 36 -107.13 63.77 16.57
CA GLN A 36 -106.09 64.08 15.58
C GLN A 36 -105.54 65.50 15.78
N ILE A 37 -106.32 66.43 16.34
CA ILE A 37 -105.85 67.76 16.79
C ILE A 37 -105.02 67.63 18.08
N ALA A 38 -105.40 66.75 19.02
CA ALA A 38 -104.60 66.44 20.21
C ALA A 38 -103.27 65.75 19.85
N ASP A 39 -103.26 64.87 18.85
CA ASP A 39 -102.02 64.22 18.36
C ASP A 39 -101.14 65.18 17.54
N ALA A 40 -101.73 66.13 16.81
CA ALA A 40 -100.99 67.20 16.11
C ALA A 40 -100.38 68.24 17.08
N ILE A 41 -101.08 68.63 18.15
CA ILE A 41 -100.54 69.50 19.20
C ILE A 41 -99.46 68.77 20.00
N ARG A 42 -99.61 67.46 20.26
CA ARG A 42 -98.59 66.64 20.93
C ARG A 42 -97.31 66.47 20.08
N ARG A 43 -97.43 66.47 18.74
CA ARG A 43 -96.28 66.48 17.81
C ARG A 43 -95.67 67.88 17.60
N ALA A 44 -96.44 68.96 17.79
CA ALA A 44 -95.96 70.34 17.65
C ALA A 44 -95.38 70.93 18.96
N THR A 45 -95.66 70.32 20.12
CA THR A 45 -95.12 70.74 21.44
C THR A 45 -94.20 69.70 22.09
N PHE A 46 -93.80 68.66 21.35
CA PHE A 46 -92.69 67.81 21.77
C PHE A 46 -91.38 68.58 21.59
N ALA A 47 -90.94 69.27 22.64
CA ALA A 47 -89.51 69.41 22.84
C ALA A 47 -88.96 67.99 22.98
N PRO A 48 -87.99 67.54 22.17
CA PRO A 48 -87.29 66.32 22.51
C PRO A 48 -86.82 66.47 23.97
N PRO A 49 -86.93 65.44 24.84
CA PRO A 49 -86.10 65.44 26.04
C PRO A 49 -84.68 65.77 25.56
N PRO A 50 -83.89 66.58 26.29
CA PRO A 50 -82.51 66.84 25.86
C PRO A 50 -81.96 65.49 25.45
N VAL A 51 -81.52 65.37 24.20
CA VAL A 51 -80.82 64.16 23.76
C VAL A 51 -79.82 63.96 24.87
N ALA A 52 -80.02 62.93 25.70
CA ALA A 52 -79.04 62.58 26.68
C ALA A 52 -77.86 62.29 25.77
N ILE A 53 -76.92 63.24 25.71
CA ILE A 53 -75.63 63.02 25.08
C ILE A 53 -75.25 61.69 25.71
N PRO A 54 -75.21 60.58 24.95
CA PRO A 54 -74.87 59.30 25.55
C PRO A 54 -73.56 59.61 26.24
N LEU A 55 -73.57 59.55 27.58
CA LEU A 55 -72.39 59.85 28.38
C LEU A 55 -71.26 59.12 27.66
N PRO A 56 -70.19 59.83 27.24
CA PRO A 56 -69.14 59.20 26.46
C PRO A 56 -68.80 57.92 27.20
N PRO A 57 -68.77 56.78 26.49
CA PRO A 57 -68.62 55.50 27.14
C PRO A 57 -67.46 55.61 28.14
N PRO A 58 -67.66 55.13 29.37
CA PRO A 58 -66.75 55.40 30.47
C PRO A 58 -65.32 55.10 30.02
N ASP A 59 -64.44 56.10 30.14
CA ASP A 59 -63.05 55.98 29.70
C ASP A 59 -62.34 54.83 30.45
N ALA A 60 -61.34 54.23 29.81
CA ALA A 60 -60.64 53.05 30.32
C ALA A 60 -60.06 53.28 31.72
N ALA A 61 -59.58 54.50 32.03
CA ALA A 61 -59.11 54.86 33.36
C ALA A 61 -60.22 54.82 34.42
N MET A 62 -61.42 55.30 34.08
CA MET A 62 -62.58 55.28 34.98
C MET A 62 -63.12 53.85 35.18
N LEU A 63 -63.09 53.02 34.13
CA LEU A 63 -63.43 51.60 34.21
C LEU A 63 -62.42 50.83 35.06
N MET A 64 -61.12 51.08 34.91
CA MET A 64 -60.07 50.47 35.74
C MET A 64 -60.21 50.84 37.22
N GLN A 65 -60.48 52.12 37.51
CA GLN A 65 -60.70 52.58 38.88
C GLN A 65 -61.93 51.91 39.52
N ARG A 66 -63.03 51.75 38.77
CA ARG A 66 -64.24 51.05 39.24
C ARG A 66 -63.96 49.56 39.47
N PHE A 67 -63.20 48.93 38.60
CA PHE A 67 -62.78 47.53 38.75
C PHE A 67 -61.91 47.32 39.98
N ALA A 68 -60.90 48.17 40.19
CA ALA A 68 -60.02 48.12 41.37
C ALA A 68 -60.77 48.36 42.70
N GLN A 69 -61.87 49.12 42.68
CA GLN A 69 -62.78 49.32 43.81
C GLN A 69 -63.76 48.16 44.03
N GLY A 70 -63.68 47.07 43.26
CA GLY A 70 -64.57 45.92 43.36
C GLY A 70 -66.01 46.17 42.87
N LYS A 71 -66.25 47.26 42.13
CA LYS A 71 -67.60 47.58 41.62
C LYS A 71 -67.96 46.64 40.47
N ARG A 72 -69.24 46.24 40.39
CA ARG A 72 -69.75 45.38 39.32
C ARG A 72 -69.75 46.13 37.98
N LEU A 73 -68.97 45.64 37.02
CA LEU A 73 -68.97 46.12 35.63
C LEU A 73 -69.82 45.21 34.74
N SER A 74 -70.40 45.78 33.68
CA SER A 74 -71.14 45.01 32.68
C SER A 74 -70.18 44.24 31.75
N PRO A 75 -70.59 43.11 31.14
CA PRO A 75 -69.74 42.38 30.19
C PRO A 75 -69.13 43.23 29.05
N PRO A 76 -69.86 44.15 28.38
CA PRO A 76 -69.25 45.00 27.35
C PRO A 76 -68.27 46.03 27.90
N ASP A 77 -68.45 46.49 29.15
CA ASP A 77 -67.50 47.40 29.80
C ASP A 77 -66.21 46.66 30.21
N LEU A 78 -66.34 45.42 30.69
CA LEU A 78 -65.20 44.55 30.97
C LEU A 78 -64.42 44.21 29.70
N GLN A 79 -65.09 43.94 28.57
CA GLN A 79 -64.41 43.69 27.28
C GLN A 79 -63.68 44.94 26.77
N ARG A 80 -64.28 46.13 26.89
CA ARG A 80 -63.62 47.39 26.54
C ARG A 80 -62.40 47.66 27.42
N LEU A 81 -62.54 47.44 28.72
CA LEU A 81 -61.46 47.57 29.69
C LEU A 81 -60.33 46.57 29.38
N LEU A 82 -60.66 45.31 29.08
CA LEU A 82 -59.69 44.29 28.71
C LEU A 82 -58.89 44.71 27.47
N ASN A 83 -59.58 45.06 26.37
CA ASN A 83 -58.94 45.47 25.11
C ASN A 83 -58.03 46.70 25.30
N ALA A 84 -58.46 47.70 26.09
CA ALA A 84 -57.64 48.87 26.40
C ALA A 84 -56.44 48.53 27.30
N SER A 85 -56.56 47.50 28.15
CA SER A 85 -55.54 47.09 29.10
C SER A 85 -54.44 46.21 28.48
N VAL A 86 -54.69 45.57 27.32
CA VAL A 86 -53.71 44.69 26.65
C VAL A 86 -52.35 45.37 26.44
N THR A 87 -52.34 46.66 26.12
CA THR A 87 -51.13 47.42 25.81
C THR A 87 -50.34 47.87 27.04
N THR A 88 -50.96 47.94 28.22
CA THR A 88 -50.37 48.62 29.40
C THR A 88 -50.40 47.81 30.69
N ALA A 89 -51.45 47.02 30.94
CA ALA A 89 -51.63 46.30 32.20
C ALA A 89 -50.66 45.11 32.35
N ASP A 90 -50.40 44.70 33.59
CA ASP A 90 -49.63 43.49 33.89
C ASP A 90 -50.46 42.21 33.69
N ALA A 91 -49.78 41.06 33.71
CA ALA A 91 -50.41 39.75 33.50
C ALA A 91 -51.49 39.42 34.55
N LYS A 92 -51.33 39.87 35.79
CA LYS A 92 -52.25 39.58 36.90
C LYS A 92 -53.56 40.32 36.72
N VAL A 93 -53.50 41.60 36.34
CA VAL A 93 -54.68 42.42 36.05
C VAL A 93 -55.42 41.88 34.83
N LEU A 94 -54.70 41.50 33.76
CA LEU A 94 -55.31 40.86 32.59
C LEU A 94 -55.97 39.53 32.93
N GLY A 95 -55.35 38.72 33.81
CA GLY A 95 -55.94 37.48 34.34
C GLY A 95 -57.25 37.72 35.11
N GLN A 96 -57.25 38.70 36.02
CA GLN A 96 -58.44 39.07 36.80
C GLN A 96 -59.60 39.56 35.92
N LEU A 97 -59.30 40.34 34.88
CA LEU A 97 -60.30 40.81 33.91
C LEU A 97 -60.87 39.64 33.08
N ALA A 98 -60.02 38.72 32.64
CA ALA A 98 -60.45 37.52 31.93
C ALA A 98 -61.33 36.60 32.80
N ASP A 99 -61.00 36.44 34.09
CA ASP A 99 -61.80 35.65 35.04
C ASP A 99 -63.14 36.32 35.36
N ALA A 100 -63.15 37.64 35.50
CA ALA A 100 -64.39 38.41 35.68
C ALA A 100 -65.33 38.28 34.47
N LEU A 101 -64.80 38.23 33.25
CA LEU A 101 -65.57 38.00 32.03
C LEU A 101 -66.10 36.56 31.94
N ALA A 102 -65.27 35.57 32.27
CA ALA A 102 -65.67 34.16 32.32
C ALA A 102 -66.80 33.91 33.33
N GLY A 103 -66.69 34.48 34.54
CA GLY A 103 -67.74 34.41 35.58
C GLY A 103 -69.06 35.10 35.22
N LYS A 104 -69.08 35.87 34.12
CA LYS A 104 -70.29 36.53 33.56
C LYS A 104 -70.81 35.87 32.29
N GLY A 105 -70.29 34.69 31.92
CA GLY A 105 -70.76 33.92 30.76
C GLY A 105 -70.16 34.36 29.41
N ALA A 106 -69.11 35.19 29.41
CA ALA A 106 -68.42 35.64 28.21
C ALA A 106 -66.91 35.30 28.26
N PRO A 107 -66.53 34.00 28.27
CA PRO A 107 -65.12 33.60 28.38
C PRO A 107 -64.32 34.04 27.14
N VAL A 108 -63.16 34.65 27.37
CA VAL A 108 -62.21 35.01 26.31
C VAL A 108 -61.16 33.90 26.17
N PRO A 109 -60.90 33.37 24.96
CA PRO A 109 -59.88 32.34 24.77
C PRO A 109 -58.49 32.83 25.20
N SER A 110 -57.84 32.10 26.12
CA SER A 110 -56.50 32.42 26.63
C SER A 110 -55.49 32.63 25.49
N ALA A 111 -55.53 31.78 24.45
CA ALA A 111 -54.67 31.91 23.28
C ALA A 111 -54.85 33.23 22.53
N ARG A 112 -56.10 33.67 22.30
CA ARG A 112 -56.40 34.92 21.57
C ARG A 112 -55.83 36.13 22.29
N LEU A 113 -56.09 36.25 23.59
CA LEU A 113 -55.60 37.38 24.38
C LEU A 113 -54.06 37.37 24.46
N THR A 114 -53.46 36.18 24.54
CA THR A 114 -51.99 36.03 24.51
C THR A 114 -51.40 36.50 23.18
N TYR A 115 -52.03 36.20 22.04
CA TYR A 115 -51.64 36.73 20.73
C TYR A 115 -51.77 38.26 20.67
N ASP A 116 -52.85 38.82 21.23
CA ASP A 116 -53.07 40.28 21.25
C ASP A 116 -51.99 41.00 22.09
N ILE A 117 -51.63 40.47 23.27
CA ILE A 117 -50.53 41.01 24.11
C ILE A 117 -49.18 40.89 23.38
N MET A 118 -48.93 39.75 22.72
CA MET A 118 -47.70 39.53 21.95
C MET A 118 -47.62 40.48 20.74
N ALA A 119 -48.72 40.75 20.04
CA ALA A 119 -48.79 41.69 18.93
C ALA A 119 -48.48 43.13 19.37
N GLY A 120 -48.81 43.47 20.62
CA GLY A 120 -48.40 44.71 21.29
C GLY A 120 -46.92 44.77 21.68
N GLY A 121 -46.10 43.78 21.32
CA GLY A 121 -44.66 43.76 21.59
C GLY A 121 -44.27 43.40 23.03
N ARG A 122 -45.17 42.77 23.80
CA ARG A 122 -44.99 42.48 25.23
C ARG A 122 -44.91 40.96 25.52
N PRO A 123 -43.88 40.24 25.04
CA PRO A 123 -43.81 38.77 25.15
C PRO A 123 -43.69 38.26 26.59
N GLU A 124 -43.03 38.99 27.49
CA GLU A 124 -42.91 38.61 28.91
C GLU A 124 -44.25 38.65 29.63
N VAL A 125 -45.07 39.67 29.36
CA VAL A 125 -46.42 39.82 29.92
C VAL A 125 -47.37 38.79 29.33
N ALA A 126 -47.23 38.49 28.03
CA ALA A 126 -47.99 37.44 27.37
C ALA A 126 -47.67 36.05 27.96
N LEU A 127 -46.39 35.77 28.23
CA LEU A 127 -45.95 34.52 28.87
C LEU A 127 -46.52 34.41 30.30
N ALA A 128 -46.32 35.43 31.13
CA ALA A 128 -46.82 35.46 32.51
C ALA A 128 -48.36 35.38 32.57
N PHE A 129 -49.06 35.99 31.62
CA PHE A 129 -50.51 35.89 31.50
C PHE A 129 -50.93 34.45 31.20
N LEU A 130 -50.31 33.83 30.19
CA LEU A 130 -50.64 32.47 29.78
C LEU A 130 -50.34 31.46 30.89
N GLU A 131 -49.20 31.57 31.57
CA GLU A 131 -48.82 30.68 32.71
C GLU A 131 -49.77 30.80 33.91
N GLY A 132 -50.39 31.97 34.12
CA GLY A 132 -51.39 32.18 35.17
C GLY A 132 -52.76 31.56 34.89
N ARG A 133 -52.99 31.00 33.69
CA ARG A 133 -54.29 30.40 33.31
C ARG A 133 -54.39 28.93 33.75
N PRO A 134 -55.59 28.42 34.07
CA PRO A 134 -55.76 27.01 34.42
C PRO A 134 -55.47 26.05 33.24
N ASP A 135 -55.63 26.50 32.00
CA ASP A 135 -55.39 25.74 30.77
C ASP A 135 -53.98 25.94 30.17
N HIS A 136 -53.07 26.60 30.91
CA HIS A 136 -51.72 26.91 30.44
C HIS A 136 -50.93 25.66 30.04
N ALA A 137 -51.14 24.54 30.75
CA ALA A 137 -50.41 23.30 30.55
C ALA A 137 -50.89 22.49 29.32
N ALA A 138 -52.02 22.87 28.70
CA ALA A 138 -52.60 22.13 27.59
C ALA A 138 -51.61 21.96 26.42
N PRO A 139 -51.57 20.77 25.76
CA PRO A 139 -50.70 20.54 24.60
C PRO A 139 -50.91 21.54 23.46
N ALA A 140 -52.15 22.00 23.26
CA ALA A 140 -52.48 23.02 22.24
C ALA A 140 -51.77 24.37 22.47
N HIS A 141 -51.42 24.70 23.72
CA HIS A 141 -50.70 25.93 24.06
C HIS A 141 -49.17 25.73 24.11
N TRP A 142 -48.67 24.52 23.84
CA TRP A 142 -47.24 24.21 23.92
C TRP A 142 -46.42 25.06 22.94
N ARG A 143 -46.81 25.10 21.66
CA ARG A 143 -46.09 25.90 20.66
C ARG A 143 -46.06 27.39 21.01
N LEU A 144 -47.19 27.93 21.45
CA LEU A 144 -47.31 29.32 21.87
C LEU A 144 -46.40 29.65 23.05
N ARG A 145 -46.36 28.79 24.07
CA ARG A 145 -45.45 28.93 25.22
C ARG A 145 -43.98 28.91 24.80
N PHE A 146 -43.59 28.00 23.91
CA PHE A 146 -42.23 27.92 23.38
C PHE A 146 -41.83 29.21 22.63
N ASP A 147 -42.68 29.68 21.70
CA ASP A 147 -42.41 30.89 20.92
C ASP A 147 -42.35 32.15 21.80
N LEU A 148 -43.17 32.23 22.85
CA LEU A 148 -43.14 33.33 23.82
C LEU A 148 -41.84 33.35 24.63
N ARG A 149 -41.37 32.20 25.13
CA ARG A 149 -40.09 32.12 25.84
C ARG A 149 -38.92 32.57 24.97
N ARG A 150 -38.90 32.17 23.70
CA ARG A 150 -37.89 32.63 22.74
C ARG A 150 -37.95 34.14 22.52
N LYS A 151 -39.15 34.70 22.33
CA LYS A 151 -39.34 36.16 22.14
C LYS A 151 -39.03 36.97 23.40
N ALA A 152 -39.27 36.40 24.57
CA ALA A 152 -38.89 36.96 25.87
C ALA A 152 -37.40 36.77 26.21
N ARG A 153 -36.59 36.19 25.30
CA ARG A 153 -35.17 35.88 25.50
C ARG A 153 -34.87 34.93 26.67
N ASP A 154 -35.87 34.15 27.10
CA ASP A 154 -35.72 33.06 28.06
C ASP A 154 -35.26 31.78 27.35
N ALA A 155 -33.98 31.74 26.98
CA ALA A 155 -33.41 30.62 26.23
C ALA A 155 -33.35 29.33 27.07
N GLN A 156 -33.07 29.46 28.37
CA GLN A 156 -32.96 28.33 29.29
C GLN A 156 -34.35 27.70 29.54
N GLY A 157 -35.38 28.51 29.82
CA GLY A 157 -36.73 28.00 30.00
C GLY A 157 -37.29 27.38 28.71
N ALA A 158 -36.94 27.90 27.54
CA ALA A 158 -37.30 27.27 26.26
C ALA A 158 -36.63 25.89 26.10
N ALA A 159 -35.34 25.78 26.42
CA ALA A 159 -34.60 24.51 26.36
C ALA A 159 -35.10 23.48 27.38
N ASP A 160 -35.39 23.90 28.61
CA ASP A 160 -35.92 23.03 29.66
C ASP A 160 -37.32 22.53 29.31
N MET A 161 -38.14 23.36 28.66
CA MET A 161 -39.46 22.98 28.16
C MET A 161 -39.38 21.94 27.04
N VAL A 162 -38.46 22.09 26.07
CA VAL A 162 -38.24 21.09 25.00
C VAL A 162 -37.70 19.79 25.60
N ARG A 163 -36.77 19.86 26.55
CA ARG A 163 -36.23 18.68 27.24
C ARG A 163 -37.30 17.93 28.04
N ALA A 164 -38.13 18.64 28.79
CA ALA A 164 -39.24 18.05 29.52
C ALA A 164 -40.24 17.36 28.58
N ALA A 165 -40.50 17.96 27.41
CA ALA A 165 -41.39 17.38 26.41
C ALA A 165 -40.79 16.15 25.72
N ALA A 166 -39.47 16.13 25.49
CA ALA A 166 -38.75 14.96 24.97
C ALA A 166 -38.81 13.76 25.94
N MET A 167 -38.80 14.00 27.26
CA MET A 167 -38.86 12.92 28.27
C MET A 167 -40.27 12.42 28.58
N ASN A 168 -41.30 13.21 28.32
CA ASN A 168 -42.68 12.92 28.72
C ASN A 168 -43.62 12.89 27.50
N PRO A 169 -43.95 11.70 26.97
CA PRO A 169 -44.85 11.56 25.83
C PRO A 169 -46.21 12.22 26.04
N GLY A 170 -46.76 12.85 24.99
CA GLY A 170 -48.08 13.49 25.02
C GLY A 170 -48.12 14.92 25.57
N THR A 171 -47.01 15.46 26.07
CA THR A 171 -46.92 16.85 26.56
C THR A 171 -46.83 17.90 25.45
N ALA A 172 -46.32 17.53 24.28
CA ALA A 172 -46.20 18.37 23.09
C ALA A 172 -46.59 17.60 21.83
N PRO A 173 -47.17 18.25 20.80
CA PRO A 173 -47.29 17.66 19.48
C PRO A 173 -45.91 17.32 18.89
N ALA A 174 -45.76 16.13 18.32
CA ALA A 174 -44.47 15.64 17.79
C ALA A 174 -43.83 16.60 16.76
N LYS A 175 -44.64 17.18 15.87
CA LYS A 175 -44.17 18.16 14.88
C LYS A 175 -43.58 19.41 15.54
N ASP A 176 -44.23 19.93 16.57
CA ASP A 176 -43.79 21.13 17.28
C ASP A 176 -42.49 20.87 18.05
N LEU A 177 -42.34 19.67 18.62
CA LEU A 177 -41.10 19.25 19.29
C LEU A 177 -39.92 19.17 18.32
N VAL A 178 -40.15 18.65 17.10
CA VAL A 178 -39.13 18.59 16.05
C VAL A 178 -38.68 19.99 15.65
N GLU A 179 -39.61 20.87 15.30
CA GLU A 179 -39.30 22.25 14.91
C GLU A 179 -38.61 23.03 16.04
N ALA A 180 -39.05 22.84 17.29
CA ALA A 180 -38.47 23.50 18.45
C ALA A 180 -37.01 23.08 18.70
N SER A 181 -36.70 21.79 18.53
CA SER A 181 -35.33 21.26 18.74
C SER A 181 -34.35 21.85 17.73
N TYR A 182 -34.74 21.95 16.45
CA TYR A 182 -33.94 22.63 15.43
C TYR A 182 -33.84 24.14 15.66
N ALA A 183 -34.92 24.78 16.12
CA ALA A 183 -34.95 26.21 16.42
C ALA A 183 -34.05 26.63 17.59
N LEU A 184 -33.75 25.69 18.50
CA LEU A 184 -32.78 25.86 19.59
C LEU A 184 -31.35 25.43 19.20
N CYS A 185 -31.14 24.93 17.97
CA CYS A 185 -29.89 24.28 17.56
C CYS A 185 -29.46 23.13 18.50
N GLN A 186 -30.44 22.42 19.10
CA GLN A 186 -30.24 21.26 19.97
C GLN A 186 -30.94 20.03 19.36
N PRO A 187 -30.48 19.54 18.19
CA PRO A 187 -31.12 18.42 17.51
C PRO A 187 -30.88 17.09 18.25
N ASP A 188 -29.95 17.02 19.21
CA ASP A 188 -29.77 15.87 20.12
C ASP A 188 -31.00 15.58 20.99
N LEU A 189 -31.85 16.59 21.24
CA LEU A 189 -33.13 16.40 21.94
C LEU A 189 -34.09 15.51 21.14
N LEU A 190 -33.94 15.39 19.82
CA LEU A 190 -34.73 14.46 19.00
C LEU A 190 -34.38 13.01 19.26
N ILE A 191 -33.11 12.72 19.54
CA ILE A 191 -32.65 11.38 19.92
C ILE A 191 -33.32 10.99 21.25
N LEU A 192 -33.29 11.91 22.23
CA LEU A 192 -33.95 11.71 23.52
C LEU A 192 -35.46 11.51 23.35
N ALA A 193 -36.11 12.35 22.54
CA ALA A 193 -37.55 12.26 22.28
C ALA A 193 -37.94 10.92 21.65
N ALA A 194 -37.13 10.40 20.73
CA ALA A 194 -37.35 9.10 20.11
C ALA A 194 -37.10 7.94 21.10
N GLU A 195 -36.07 8.02 21.94
CA GLU A 195 -35.77 7.02 22.98
C GLU A 195 -36.91 6.87 24.00
N HIS A 196 -37.58 7.98 24.35
CA HIS A 196 -38.71 7.99 25.29
C HIS A 196 -40.09 7.85 24.62
N GLY A 197 -40.15 7.74 23.28
CA GLY A 197 -41.41 7.59 22.55
C GLY A 197 -42.27 8.87 22.49
N ALA A 198 -41.70 10.04 22.75
CA ALA A 198 -42.36 11.33 22.57
C ALA A 198 -42.55 11.69 21.07
N ILE A 199 -41.70 11.14 20.20
CA ILE A 199 -41.87 11.13 18.75
C ILE A 199 -41.80 9.70 18.22
N ALA A 200 -42.26 9.49 16.98
CA ALA A 200 -42.04 8.22 16.29
C ALA A 200 -40.53 7.93 16.14
N PRO A 201 -40.11 6.66 15.98
CA PRO A 201 -38.74 6.31 15.69
C PRO A 201 -38.19 7.13 14.52
N LEU A 202 -36.93 7.55 14.62
CA LEU A 202 -36.32 8.42 13.63
C LEU A 202 -36.35 7.75 12.26
N ASP A 203 -36.88 8.44 11.25
CA ASP A 203 -36.81 7.93 9.89
C ASP A 203 -35.35 7.92 9.37
N PRO A 204 -35.06 7.27 8.23
CA PRO A 204 -33.67 7.20 7.76
C PRO A 204 -33.10 8.56 7.29
N ALA A 205 -33.93 9.56 6.99
CA ALA A 205 -33.48 10.91 6.63
C ALA A 205 -33.11 11.71 7.88
N GLN A 206 -33.95 11.68 8.91
CA GLN A 206 -33.70 12.29 10.21
C GLN A 206 -32.47 11.67 10.89
N SER A 207 -32.35 10.34 10.82
CA SER A 207 -31.17 9.63 11.35
C SER A 207 -29.89 10.05 10.61
N LEU A 208 -29.93 10.26 9.30
CA LEU A 208 -28.79 10.75 8.52
C LEU A 208 -28.42 12.20 8.86
N ASP A 209 -29.42 13.07 9.00
CA ASP A 209 -29.21 14.47 9.37
C ASP A 209 -28.56 14.57 10.76
N LEU A 210 -29.11 13.86 11.75
CA LEU A 210 -28.55 13.78 13.11
C LEU A 210 -27.15 13.16 13.13
N ALA A 211 -26.89 12.12 12.35
CA ALA A 211 -25.56 11.52 12.25
C ALA A 211 -24.55 12.47 11.61
N SER A 212 -24.96 13.25 10.60
CA SER A 212 -24.12 14.25 9.94
C SER A 212 -23.79 15.40 10.88
N TRP A 213 -24.79 15.90 11.61
CA TRP A 213 -24.61 16.91 12.66
C TRP A 213 -23.69 16.41 13.78
N ALA A 214 -23.95 15.20 14.31
CA ALA A 214 -23.15 14.63 15.39
C ALA A 214 -21.69 14.43 14.98
N SER A 215 -21.45 14.01 13.73
CA SER A 215 -20.11 13.91 13.16
C SER A 215 -19.42 15.28 13.06
N GLY A 216 -20.10 16.31 12.55
CA GLY A 216 -19.59 17.67 12.47
C GLY A 216 -19.31 18.32 13.83
N ALA A 217 -20.11 17.98 14.85
CA ALA A 217 -19.95 18.45 16.22
C ALA A 217 -18.95 17.61 17.05
N GLY A 218 -18.38 16.54 16.48
CA GLY A 218 -17.48 15.61 17.19
C GLY A 218 -18.16 14.77 18.28
N ARG A 219 -19.51 14.69 18.28
CA ARG A 219 -20.36 13.99 19.27
C ARG A 219 -20.64 12.56 18.85
N TYR A 220 -19.58 11.77 18.69
CA TYR A 220 -19.67 10.39 18.20
C TYR A 220 -20.34 9.42 19.18
N ASP A 221 -20.44 9.79 20.46
CA ASP A 221 -21.22 9.10 21.49
C ASP A 221 -22.70 8.95 21.11
N LEU A 222 -23.22 9.88 20.31
CA LEU A 222 -24.61 9.91 19.90
C LEU A 222 -24.94 8.95 18.75
N ILE A 223 -23.94 8.49 17.98
CA ILE A 223 -24.17 7.64 16.80
C ILE A 223 -24.87 6.33 17.17
N ALA A 224 -24.39 5.66 18.22
CA ALA A 224 -25.01 4.42 18.70
C ALA A 224 -26.43 4.65 19.25
N ARG A 225 -26.73 5.85 19.75
CA ARG A 225 -28.09 6.21 20.21
C ARG A 225 -29.01 6.43 19.02
N ILE A 226 -28.57 7.18 18.01
CA ILE A 226 -29.29 7.39 16.74
C ILE A 226 -29.65 6.04 16.09
N ASP A 227 -28.73 5.07 16.13
CA ASP A 227 -28.98 3.74 15.58
C ASP A 227 -30.05 2.93 16.32
N ARG A 228 -30.15 3.12 17.63
CA ARG A 228 -31.16 2.43 18.47
C ARG A 228 -32.52 3.11 18.39
N SER A 229 -32.53 4.44 18.30
CA SER A 229 -33.75 5.25 18.28
C SER A 229 -34.32 5.45 16.87
N GLY A 230 -33.56 5.09 15.83
CA GLY A 230 -33.94 5.24 14.44
C GLY A 230 -34.25 3.93 13.72
N THR A 231 -34.77 4.07 12.52
CA THR A 231 -34.99 2.97 11.58
C THR A 231 -33.68 2.59 10.87
N PRO A 232 -33.40 1.29 10.65
CA PRO A 232 -32.22 0.87 9.90
C PRO A 232 -32.21 1.48 8.48
N GLY A 233 -31.05 1.96 8.01
CA GLY A 233 -30.86 2.31 6.59
C GLY A 233 -30.22 3.66 6.30
N TRP A 234 -30.01 4.53 7.30
CA TRP A 234 -29.34 5.82 7.04
C TRP A 234 -27.90 5.65 6.52
N ARG A 235 -27.22 4.56 6.94
CA ARG A 235 -25.86 4.22 6.48
C ARG A 235 -25.78 3.84 5.01
N ASP A 236 -26.86 3.30 4.45
CA ASP A 236 -26.93 2.96 3.03
C ASP A 236 -27.17 4.22 2.18
N ARG A 237 -27.82 5.24 2.76
CA ARG A 237 -28.03 6.55 2.12
C ARG A 237 -26.77 7.41 2.08
N ASN A 238 -25.87 7.27 3.06
CA ASN A 238 -24.57 7.93 3.07
C ASN A 238 -23.44 6.94 3.46
N PRO A 239 -22.99 6.11 2.51
CA PRO A 239 -21.95 5.12 2.76
C PRO A 239 -20.59 5.75 3.10
N TRP A 240 -20.33 7.00 2.68
CA TRP A 240 -19.09 7.69 3.01
C TRP A 240 -19.01 8.04 4.51
N LEU A 241 -20.09 8.60 5.06
CA LEU A 241 -20.17 8.88 6.50
C LEU A 241 -20.13 7.58 7.33
N ALA A 242 -20.85 6.55 6.88
CA ALA A 242 -20.84 5.24 7.53
C ALA A 242 -19.43 4.60 7.53
N MET A 243 -18.71 4.69 6.41
CA MET A 243 -17.34 4.19 6.29
C MET A 243 -16.37 4.92 7.23
N THR A 244 -16.41 6.25 7.27
CA THR A 244 -15.49 7.05 8.11
C THR A 244 -15.74 6.82 9.60
N LEU A 245 -17.00 6.67 10.02
CA LEU A 245 -17.35 6.29 11.39
C LEU A 245 -16.89 4.87 11.74
N ALA A 246 -17.01 3.91 10.82
CA ALA A 246 -16.52 2.54 11.00
C ALA A 246 -14.98 2.50 11.10
N GLN A 247 -14.26 3.27 10.27
CA GLN A 247 -12.80 3.40 10.37
C GLN A 247 -12.38 3.96 11.73
N ARG A 248 -13.08 5.00 12.22
CA ARG A 248 -12.77 5.64 13.50
C ARG A 248 -13.01 4.73 14.71
N SER A 249 -13.99 3.83 14.62
CA SER A 249 -14.28 2.83 15.66
C SER A 249 -13.41 1.57 15.56
N GLY A 250 -12.57 1.45 14.53
CA GLY A 250 -11.73 0.28 14.29
C GLY A 250 -12.49 -0.92 13.70
N ASP A 251 -13.76 -0.78 13.31
CA ASP A 251 -14.53 -1.84 12.65
C ASP A 251 -14.20 -1.91 11.16
N ILE A 252 -13.07 -2.56 10.86
CA ILE A 252 -12.56 -2.76 9.49
C ILE A 252 -13.60 -3.48 8.61
N ARG A 253 -14.34 -4.44 9.16
CA ARG A 253 -15.31 -5.24 8.40
C ARG A 253 -16.46 -4.35 7.91
N SER A 254 -17.02 -3.53 8.80
CA SER A 254 -18.06 -2.57 8.42
C SER A 254 -17.52 -1.48 7.51
N ALA A 255 -16.30 -0.98 7.74
CA ALA A 255 -15.67 0.00 6.86
C ALA A 255 -15.54 -0.51 5.42
N LEU A 256 -15.09 -1.77 5.24
CA LEU A 256 -15.02 -2.41 3.92
C LEU A 256 -16.40 -2.63 3.28
N ARG A 257 -17.41 -2.99 4.08
CA ARG A 257 -18.80 -3.12 3.61
C ARG A 257 -19.30 -1.78 3.04
N TYR A 258 -19.09 -0.69 3.75
CA TYR A 258 -19.54 0.64 3.29
C TYR A 258 -18.68 1.20 2.16
N ALA A 259 -17.37 0.92 2.14
CA ALA A 259 -16.51 1.27 1.01
C ALA A 259 -17.00 0.63 -0.31
N ALA A 260 -17.50 -0.61 -0.26
CA ALA A 260 -18.08 -1.30 -1.41
C ALA A 260 -19.35 -0.63 -1.94
N MET A 261 -20.06 0.16 -1.13
CA MET A 261 -21.29 0.87 -1.52
C MET A 261 -21.01 2.25 -2.14
N LEU A 262 -19.76 2.73 -2.14
CA LEU A 262 -19.40 4.00 -2.76
C LEU A 262 -19.59 3.95 -4.29
N LEU A 263 -20.16 5.02 -4.85
CA LEU A 263 -20.35 5.21 -6.30
C LEU A 263 -19.03 5.44 -7.03
N THR A 264 -18.11 6.18 -6.41
CA THR A 264 -16.78 6.50 -6.93
C THR A 264 -15.74 6.29 -5.84
N GLY A 265 -14.49 5.99 -6.23
CA GLY A 265 -13.38 5.83 -5.27
C GLY A 265 -13.42 4.55 -4.41
N ARG A 266 -14.27 3.56 -4.77
CA ARG A 266 -14.37 2.27 -4.08
C ARG A 266 -13.02 1.60 -3.86
N ASP A 267 -12.20 1.50 -4.90
CA ASP A 267 -10.91 0.81 -4.85
C ASP A 267 -9.89 1.56 -3.98
N ALA A 268 -9.84 2.89 -4.10
CA ALA A 268 -8.97 3.74 -3.28
C ALA A 268 -9.37 3.69 -1.79
N ALA A 269 -10.67 3.68 -1.50
CA ALA A 269 -11.18 3.52 -0.14
C ALA A 269 -10.82 2.14 0.43
N ARG A 270 -11.02 1.08 -0.35
CA ARG A 270 -10.65 -0.30 0.04
C ARG A 270 -9.16 -0.44 0.31
N GLU A 271 -8.32 0.13 -0.56
CA GLU A 271 -6.87 0.16 -0.38
C GLU A 271 -6.47 0.88 0.91
N SER A 272 -6.99 2.08 1.13
CA SER A 272 -6.71 2.89 2.33
C SER A 272 -7.08 2.14 3.61
N ILE A 273 -8.27 1.50 3.65
CA ILE A 273 -8.74 0.71 4.79
C ILE A 273 -7.81 -0.49 5.06
N ILE A 274 -7.47 -1.25 4.01
CA ILE A 274 -6.64 -2.46 4.17
C ILE A 274 -5.22 -2.08 4.58
N MET A 275 -4.63 -1.06 3.97
CA MET A 275 -3.27 -0.59 4.29
C MET A 275 -3.21 0.03 5.69
N GLY A 276 -4.25 0.74 6.11
CA GLY A 276 -4.36 1.33 7.45
C GLY A 276 -4.69 0.33 8.57
N SER A 277 -5.22 -0.85 8.23
CA SER A 277 -5.63 -1.86 9.22
C SER A 277 -4.47 -2.50 9.99
N GLY A 278 -3.24 -2.46 9.45
CA GLY A 278 -2.09 -3.18 9.99
C GLY A 278 -2.18 -4.71 9.88
N ASN A 279 -3.28 -5.27 9.36
CA ASN A 279 -3.45 -6.70 9.18
C ASN A 279 -2.61 -7.20 7.99
N ARG A 280 -1.52 -7.88 8.30
CA ARG A 280 -0.56 -8.40 7.30
C ARG A 280 -1.22 -9.33 6.27
N ASP A 281 -2.10 -10.22 6.70
CA ASP A 281 -2.75 -11.17 5.78
C ASP A 281 -3.74 -10.49 4.84
N ALA A 282 -4.49 -9.50 5.34
CA ALA A 282 -5.39 -8.69 4.52
C ALA A 282 -4.63 -7.89 3.45
N ILE A 283 -3.49 -7.27 3.83
CA ILE A 283 -2.61 -6.54 2.90
C ILE A 283 -2.05 -7.50 1.84
N ARG A 284 -1.56 -8.66 2.26
CA ARG A 284 -1.02 -9.70 1.37
C ARG A 284 -2.06 -10.15 0.34
N GLN A 285 -3.25 -10.55 0.80
CA GLN A 285 -4.33 -11.01 -0.08
C GLN A 285 -4.78 -9.94 -1.07
N TRP A 286 -4.87 -8.68 -0.62
CA TRP A 286 -5.26 -7.58 -1.48
C TRP A 286 -4.24 -7.32 -2.59
N LEU A 287 -2.95 -7.26 -2.26
CA LEU A 287 -1.88 -7.06 -3.25
C LEU A 287 -1.82 -8.23 -4.25
N LEU A 288 -1.94 -9.47 -3.79
CA LEU A 288 -1.98 -10.64 -4.68
C LEU A 288 -3.21 -10.66 -5.58
N GLY A 289 -4.38 -10.27 -5.05
CA GLY A 289 -5.59 -10.10 -5.85
C GLY A 289 -5.41 -9.07 -6.96
N ARG A 290 -4.77 -7.94 -6.66
CA ARG A 290 -4.45 -6.91 -7.67
C ARG A 290 -3.48 -7.42 -8.73
N ALA A 291 -2.53 -8.27 -8.34
CA ALA A 291 -1.55 -8.84 -9.26
C ALA A 291 -2.15 -9.88 -10.23
N ALA A 292 -3.29 -10.46 -9.87
CA ALA A 292 -4.02 -11.43 -10.69
C ALA A 292 -4.91 -10.77 -11.76
N GLU A 293 -5.15 -9.46 -11.69
CA GLU A 293 -5.94 -8.73 -12.68
C GLU A 293 -5.20 -8.66 -14.04
N THR A 294 -5.96 -8.72 -15.13
CA THR A 294 -5.42 -8.63 -16.49
C THR A 294 -4.79 -7.26 -16.72
N GLY A 295 -3.51 -7.23 -17.12
CA GLY A 295 -2.77 -5.98 -17.36
C GLY A 295 -2.15 -5.34 -16.11
N ALA A 296 -2.19 -6.02 -14.95
CA ALA A 296 -1.55 -5.52 -13.74
C ALA A 296 -0.03 -5.33 -13.90
N ASP A 297 0.50 -4.23 -13.36
CA ASP A 297 1.94 -4.00 -13.23
C ASP A 297 2.52 -4.86 -12.10
N ARG A 298 2.81 -6.12 -12.45
CA ARG A 298 3.36 -7.11 -11.52
C ARG A 298 4.68 -6.67 -10.89
N PRO A 299 5.64 -6.07 -11.62
CA PRO A 299 6.85 -5.49 -11.01
C PRO A 299 6.56 -4.45 -9.93
N ALA A 300 5.64 -3.51 -10.16
CA ALA A 300 5.27 -2.51 -9.16
C ALA A 300 4.61 -3.15 -7.93
N ILE A 301 3.73 -4.14 -8.13
CA ILE A 301 3.09 -4.85 -7.02
C ILE A 301 4.09 -5.69 -6.22
N ALA A 302 5.06 -6.33 -6.88
CA ALA A 302 6.15 -7.04 -6.23
C ALA A 302 6.98 -6.11 -5.33
N GLN A 303 7.25 -4.88 -5.78
CA GLN A 303 7.92 -3.86 -4.97
C GLN A 303 7.12 -3.52 -3.71
N ARG A 304 5.80 -3.31 -3.82
CA ARG A 304 4.93 -3.05 -2.66
C ARG A 304 4.90 -4.23 -1.69
N LEU A 305 4.89 -5.47 -2.20
CA LEU A 305 5.00 -6.67 -1.36
C LEU A 305 6.31 -6.70 -0.58
N LEU A 306 7.44 -6.32 -1.20
CA LEU A 306 8.75 -6.24 -0.54
C LEU A 306 8.78 -5.18 0.56
N GLU A 307 8.25 -3.98 0.31
CA GLU A 307 8.15 -2.90 1.30
C GLU A 307 7.32 -3.30 2.52
N LYS A 308 6.35 -4.20 2.34
CA LYS A 308 5.54 -4.77 3.43
C LYS A 308 6.13 -6.05 4.03
N GLY A 309 7.31 -6.49 3.57
CA GLY A 309 8.06 -7.62 4.10
C GLY A 309 7.61 -9.00 3.57
N PHE A 310 6.87 -9.08 2.48
CA PHE A 310 6.42 -10.33 1.84
C PHE A 310 7.36 -10.76 0.70
N ARG A 311 8.62 -11.08 1.06
CA ARG A 311 9.67 -11.42 0.08
C ARG A 311 9.34 -12.63 -0.79
N SER A 312 8.80 -13.70 -0.21
CA SER A 312 8.47 -14.93 -0.95
C SER A 312 7.39 -14.71 -2.00
N ASP A 313 6.34 -13.94 -1.66
CA ASP A 313 5.26 -13.62 -2.59
C ASP A 313 5.75 -12.69 -3.71
N ALA A 314 6.63 -11.74 -3.41
CA ALA A 314 7.26 -10.89 -4.41
C ALA A 314 8.11 -11.72 -5.41
N ILE A 315 8.91 -12.67 -4.92
CA ILE A 315 9.67 -13.60 -5.79
C ILE A 315 8.72 -14.45 -6.63
N ALA A 316 7.65 -14.98 -6.04
CA ALA A 316 6.65 -15.76 -6.76
C ALA A 316 6.01 -14.95 -7.90
N LEU A 317 5.67 -13.69 -7.65
CA LEU A 317 5.09 -12.82 -8.65
C LEU A 317 6.07 -12.47 -9.77
N LEU A 318 7.33 -12.20 -9.44
CA LEU A 318 8.38 -11.95 -10.43
C LEU A 318 8.66 -13.20 -11.28
N ARG A 319 8.66 -14.42 -10.71
CA ARG A 319 8.79 -15.66 -11.50
C ARG A 319 7.68 -15.84 -12.53
N GLN A 320 6.44 -15.53 -12.14
CA GLN A 320 5.30 -15.57 -13.06
C GLN A 320 5.47 -14.56 -14.20
N GLN A 321 5.96 -13.35 -13.87
CA GLN A 321 6.30 -12.34 -14.87
C GLN A 321 7.40 -12.83 -15.82
N SER A 322 8.55 -13.29 -15.31
CA SER A 322 9.68 -13.79 -16.11
C SER A 322 9.30 -14.96 -17.04
N THR A 323 8.30 -15.75 -16.64
CA THR A 323 7.77 -16.86 -17.45
C THR A 323 6.92 -16.34 -18.61
N ALA A 324 6.05 -15.35 -18.35
CA ALA A 324 5.12 -14.80 -19.35
C ALA A 324 5.77 -13.77 -20.29
N LYS A 325 6.61 -12.89 -19.73
CA LYS A 325 7.32 -11.82 -20.43
C LYS A 325 8.63 -11.56 -19.68
N SER A 326 9.71 -12.13 -20.21
CA SER A 326 11.06 -11.90 -19.69
C SER A 326 11.46 -10.43 -19.92
N ASP A 327 12.02 -9.83 -18.87
CA ASP A 327 12.43 -8.44 -18.83
C ASP A 327 13.65 -8.34 -17.92
N ASP A 328 14.78 -7.86 -18.46
CA ASP A 328 16.09 -7.96 -17.80
C ASP A 328 16.14 -7.33 -16.39
N PRO A 329 15.55 -6.14 -16.14
CA PRO A 329 15.53 -5.56 -14.79
C PRO A 329 14.70 -6.39 -13.79
N SER A 330 13.58 -6.95 -14.23
CA SER A 330 12.70 -7.77 -13.41
C SER A 330 13.37 -9.10 -13.06
N ASP A 331 14.04 -9.71 -14.04
CA ASP A 331 14.79 -10.96 -13.92
C ASP A 331 16.00 -10.80 -12.99
N ALA A 332 16.77 -9.72 -13.16
CA ALA A 332 17.90 -9.39 -12.28
C ALA A 332 17.44 -9.14 -10.83
N ARG A 333 16.35 -8.40 -10.64
CA ARG A 333 15.78 -8.15 -9.30
C ARG A 333 15.33 -9.46 -8.65
N MET A 334 14.65 -10.34 -9.40
CA MET A 334 14.25 -11.65 -8.90
C MET A 334 15.47 -12.46 -8.45
N LEU A 335 16.52 -12.55 -9.28
CA LEU A 335 17.75 -13.28 -8.97
C LEU A 335 18.51 -12.70 -7.77
N TYR A 336 18.45 -11.38 -7.58
CA TYR A 336 18.98 -10.70 -6.40
C TYR A 336 18.18 -11.08 -5.14
N LEU A 337 16.85 -11.05 -5.23
CA LEU A 337 15.96 -11.41 -4.12
C LEU A 337 16.02 -12.89 -3.76
N MET A 338 16.39 -13.78 -4.67
CA MET A 338 16.68 -15.18 -4.37
C MET A 338 18.00 -15.35 -3.58
N GLY A 339 18.95 -14.43 -3.77
CA GLY A 339 20.28 -14.48 -3.14
C GLY A 339 21.20 -15.56 -3.74
N PRO A 340 22.39 -15.76 -3.15
CA PRO A 340 23.38 -16.74 -3.63
C PRO A 340 23.01 -18.19 -3.31
N ARG A 341 22.15 -18.41 -2.29
CA ARG A 341 21.67 -19.74 -1.89
C ARG A 341 20.15 -19.72 -1.76
N PRO A 342 19.41 -19.84 -2.88
CA PRO A 342 17.96 -19.84 -2.88
C PRO A 342 17.38 -21.06 -2.15
N VAL A 343 16.12 -20.96 -1.75
CA VAL A 343 15.35 -22.10 -1.24
C VAL A 343 15.11 -23.14 -2.34
N ALA A 344 14.86 -24.40 -1.94
CA ALA A 344 14.75 -25.52 -2.87
C ALA A 344 13.72 -25.30 -4.00
N GLN A 345 12.58 -24.67 -3.71
CA GLN A 345 11.55 -24.38 -4.71
C GLN A 345 12.03 -23.39 -5.78
N ASP A 346 12.75 -22.34 -5.38
CA ASP A 346 13.29 -21.34 -6.30
C ASP A 346 14.42 -21.90 -7.15
N LEU A 347 15.28 -22.74 -6.55
CA LEU A 347 16.33 -23.45 -7.26
C LEU A 347 15.76 -24.45 -8.28
N ALA A 348 14.72 -25.21 -7.91
CA ALA A 348 14.05 -26.14 -8.81
C ALA A 348 13.39 -25.42 -9.98
N TRP A 349 12.77 -24.27 -9.72
CA TRP A 349 12.23 -23.41 -10.78
C TRP A 349 13.34 -22.90 -11.71
N LEU A 350 14.47 -22.42 -11.17
CA LEU A 350 15.62 -21.98 -11.97
C LEU A 350 16.18 -23.11 -12.84
N LYS A 351 16.28 -24.33 -12.30
CA LYS A 351 16.71 -25.51 -13.05
C LYS A 351 15.77 -25.79 -14.23
N ALA A 352 14.46 -25.83 -13.97
CA ALA A 352 13.46 -26.06 -15.02
C ALA A 352 13.50 -24.96 -16.08
N ARG A 353 13.70 -23.70 -15.66
CA ARG A 353 13.81 -22.56 -16.57
C ARG A 353 15.09 -22.63 -17.43
N ALA A 354 16.22 -23.02 -16.84
CA ALA A 354 17.49 -23.20 -17.53
C ALA A 354 17.48 -24.34 -18.55
N LEU A 355 16.69 -25.40 -18.30
CA LEU A 355 16.47 -26.46 -19.29
C LEU A 355 15.62 -25.98 -20.48
N ALA A 356 14.67 -25.07 -20.25
CA ALA A 356 13.81 -24.54 -21.31
C ALA A 356 14.46 -23.39 -22.08
N ASP A 357 15.32 -22.60 -21.43
CA ASP A 357 15.96 -21.41 -21.99
C ASP A 357 17.42 -21.31 -21.47
N PRO A 358 18.43 -21.58 -22.33
CA PRO A 358 19.83 -21.61 -21.96
C PRO A 358 20.37 -20.34 -21.30
N LYS A 359 19.74 -19.17 -21.50
CA LYS A 359 20.18 -17.92 -20.86
C LYS A 359 20.14 -17.98 -19.33
N TRP A 360 19.33 -18.86 -18.76
CA TRP A 360 19.20 -19.05 -17.31
C TRP A 360 20.20 -20.06 -16.74
N ALA A 361 20.98 -20.75 -17.58
CA ALA A 361 21.93 -21.79 -17.16
C ALA A 361 22.95 -21.24 -16.16
N GLN A 362 23.56 -20.09 -16.47
CA GLN A 362 24.56 -19.46 -15.59
C GLN A 362 23.96 -19.07 -14.23
N ALA A 363 22.75 -18.50 -14.24
CA ALA A 363 22.06 -18.10 -13.01
C ALA A 363 21.78 -19.28 -12.08
N TYR A 364 21.45 -20.46 -12.65
CA TYR A 364 21.31 -21.71 -11.90
C TYR A 364 22.67 -22.23 -11.40
N VAL A 365 23.69 -22.30 -12.26
CA VAL A 365 25.02 -22.84 -11.92
C VAL A 365 25.67 -22.08 -10.76
N GLU A 366 25.54 -20.75 -10.71
CA GLU A 366 26.08 -19.92 -9.63
C GLU A 366 25.44 -20.17 -8.26
N ARG A 367 24.23 -20.73 -8.23
CA ARG A 367 23.39 -20.88 -7.03
C ARG A 367 23.22 -22.33 -6.57
N ALA A 368 23.36 -23.28 -7.49
CA ALA A 368 23.30 -24.70 -7.20
C ALA A 368 24.53 -25.16 -6.42
N ARG A 369 24.41 -26.33 -5.77
CA ARG A 369 25.59 -26.98 -5.18
C ARG A 369 26.54 -27.39 -6.32
N PRO A 370 27.87 -27.35 -6.11
CA PRO A 370 28.83 -27.64 -7.19
C PRO A 370 28.58 -28.97 -7.91
N ALA A 371 28.23 -30.03 -7.17
CA ALA A 371 27.91 -31.34 -7.76
C ALA A 371 26.63 -31.32 -8.62
N ASP A 372 25.58 -30.63 -8.18
CA ASP A 372 24.31 -30.52 -8.92
C ASP A 372 24.44 -29.62 -10.15
N ALA A 373 25.25 -28.57 -10.05
CA ALA A 373 25.60 -27.69 -11.15
C ALA A 373 26.43 -28.43 -12.21
N LEU A 374 27.41 -29.23 -11.78
CA LEU A 374 28.22 -30.07 -12.65
C LEU A 374 27.33 -31.06 -13.41
N ALA A 375 26.52 -31.86 -12.70
CA ALA A 375 25.62 -32.83 -13.32
C ALA A 375 24.63 -32.18 -14.31
N PHE A 376 24.17 -30.96 -14.02
CA PHE A 376 23.33 -30.20 -14.94
C PHE A 376 24.08 -29.83 -16.22
N LEU A 377 25.28 -29.25 -16.12
CA LEU A 377 26.07 -28.87 -17.29
C LEU A 377 26.47 -30.07 -18.14
N GLU A 378 26.76 -31.22 -17.52
CA GLU A 378 27.06 -32.47 -18.24
C GLU A 378 25.90 -33.00 -19.09
N ALA A 379 24.66 -32.63 -18.73
CA ALA A 379 23.46 -33.03 -19.47
C ALA A 379 23.07 -32.04 -20.59
N THR A 380 23.79 -30.94 -20.76
CA THR A 380 23.48 -29.92 -21.80
C THR A 380 24.19 -30.22 -23.12
N ASP A 381 23.58 -29.85 -24.25
CA ASP A 381 24.15 -30.08 -25.59
C ASP A 381 25.49 -29.34 -25.81
N ALA A 382 25.74 -28.27 -25.06
CA ALA A 382 26.96 -27.46 -25.13
C ALA A 382 28.07 -27.91 -24.14
N ALA A 383 27.92 -29.09 -23.52
CA ALA A 383 28.82 -29.61 -22.47
C ALA A 383 30.30 -29.74 -22.90
N ASP A 384 30.55 -29.84 -24.21
CA ASP A 384 31.88 -30.07 -24.79
C ASP A 384 32.54 -28.79 -25.34
N SER A 385 31.91 -27.61 -25.23
CA SER A 385 32.57 -26.35 -25.56
C SER A 385 33.72 -26.05 -24.58
N SER A 386 34.80 -25.43 -25.06
CA SER A 386 36.01 -25.22 -24.24
C SER A 386 35.74 -24.41 -22.97
N ASP A 387 34.89 -23.37 -23.05
CA ASP A 387 34.52 -22.55 -21.88
C ASP A 387 33.68 -23.35 -20.88
N MET A 388 32.77 -24.20 -21.37
CA MET A 388 31.97 -25.08 -20.51
C MET A 388 32.82 -26.15 -19.84
N LEU A 389 33.81 -26.72 -20.55
CA LEU A 389 34.75 -27.68 -19.96
C LEU A 389 35.60 -27.04 -18.85
N VAL A 390 36.05 -25.80 -19.02
CA VAL A 390 36.74 -25.06 -17.96
C VAL A 390 35.82 -24.84 -16.75
N GLN A 391 34.55 -24.49 -16.97
CA GLN A 391 33.58 -24.34 -15.89
C GLN A 391 33.31 -25.68 -15.18
N ARG A 392 33.22 -26.79 -15.92
CA ARG A 392 33.08 -28.14 -15.38
C ARG A 392 34.30 -28.54 -14.53
N ILE A 393 35.52 -28.22 -14.94
CA ILE A 393 36.73 -28.45 -14.13
C ILE A 393 36.64 -27.68 -12.80
N ALA A 394 36.26 -26.40 -12.85
CA ALA A 394 36.11 -25.58 -11.64
C ALA A 394 35.04 -26.13 -10.69
N LEU A 395 33.89 -26.55 -11.21
CA LEU A 395 32.81 -27.17 -10.42
C LEU A 395 33.20 -28.53 -9.87
N ALA A 396 33.90 -29.36 -10.65
CA ALA A 396 34.40 -30.66 -10.21
C ALA A 396 35.42 -30.51 -9.07
N ASN A 397 36.34 -29.56 -9.16
CA ASN A 397 37.26 -29.20 -8.08
C ASN A 397 36.51 -28.76 -6.81
N ALA A 398 35.51 -27.89 -6.95
CA ALA A 398 34.69 -27.42 -5.83
C ALA A 398 33.83 -28.54 -5.20
N ALA A 399 33.36 -29.49 -6.00
CA ALA A 399 32.66 -30.70 -5.57
C ALA A 399 33.61 -31.77 -5.00
N ARG A 400 34.93 -31.60 -5.15
CA ARG A 400 35.97 -32.60 -4.86
C ARG A 400 35.81 -33.90 -5.67
N ASP A 401 35.18 -33.82 -6.85
CA ASP A 401 35.07 -34.94 -7.78
C ASP A 401 36.26 -34.94 -8.76
N ARG A 402 37.34 -35.59 -8.33
CA ARG A 402 38.57 -35.70 -9.14
C ARG A 402 38.35 -36.48 -10.44
N ALA A 403 37.42 -37.43 -10.46
CA ALA A 403 37.14 -38.22 -11.65
C ALA A 403 36.40 -37.39 -12.71
N ALA A 404 35.46 -36.54 -12.31
CA ALA A 404 34.83 -35.58 -13.21
C ALA A 404 35.81 -34.54 -13.74
N ALA A 405 36.71 -34.02 -12.87
CA ALA A 405 37.76 -33.09 -13.30
C ALA A 405 38.66 -33.73 -14.37
N ALA A 406 39.07 -34.99 -14.17
CA ALA A 406 39.85 -35.76 -15.13
C ALA A 406 39.09 -35.96 -16.47
N ARG A 407 37.81 -36.34 -16.44
CA ARG A 407 36.99 -36.49 -17.67
C ARG A 407 36.87 -35.19 -18.46
N ALA A 408 36.64 -34.06 -17.77
CA ALA A 408 36.56 -32.76 -18.42
C ALA A 408 37.93 -32.33 -18.99
N LEU A 409 39.02 -32.64 -18.29
CA LEU A 409 40.38 -32.35 -18.74
C LEU A 409 40.78 -33.19 -19.96
N ASP A 410 40.41 -34.48 -20.00
CA ASP A 410 40.62 -35.34 -21.17
C ASP A 410 39.97 -34.75 -22.43
N ARG A 411 38.73 -34.26 -22.29
CA ARG A 411 38.01 -33.60 -23.39
C ARG A 411 38.60 -32.25 -23.77
N LEU A 412 39.09 -31.49 -22.79
CA LEU A 412 39.69 -30.18 -23.05
C LEU A 412 41.05 -30.30 -23.76
N LEU A 413 41.79 -31.37 -23.49
CA LEU A 413 43.13 -31.63 -24.03
C LEU A 413 43.13 -32.59 -25.23
N ASP A 414 42.02 -32.69 -25.96
CA ASP A 414 41.84 -33.58 -27.13
C ASP A 414 42.56 -33.09 -28.41
N GLY A 415 43.39 -32.05 -28.31
CA GLY A 415 44.12 -31.45 -29.44
C GLY A 415 43.45 -30.20 -30.02
N ARG A 416 42.32 -29.75 -29.47
CA ARG A 416 41.70 -28.46 -29.81
C ARG A 416 42.62 -27.26 -29.52
N THR A 417 42.33 -26.14 -30.18
CA THR A 417 42.98 -24.86 -29.88
C THR A 417 42.45 -24.30 -28.56
N LEU A 418 43.36 -23.84 -27.70
CA LEU A 418 43.05 -23.35 -26.36
C LEU A 418 43.69 -21.97 -26.15
N SER A 419 42.93 -21.07 -25.53
CA SER A 419 43.49 -19.79 -25.07
C SER A 419 44.41 -19.99 -23.86
N ALA A 420 45.30 -19.02 -23.63
CA ALA A 420 46.17 -19.01 -22.45
C ALA A 420 45.37 -19.08 -21.13
N GLN A 421 44.20 -18.44 -21.08
CA GLN A 421 43.32 -18.47 -19.91
C GLN A 421 42.72 -19.87 -19.68
N GLN A 422 42.29 -20.56 -20.73
CA GLN A 422 41.78 -21.93 -20.65
C GLN A 422 42.87 -22.92 -20.22
N LEU A 423 44.10 -22.78 -20.76
CA LEU A 423 45.25 -23.60 -20.34
C LEU A 423 45.64 -23.37 -18.87
N LYS A 424 45.58 -22.12 -18.40
CA LYS A 424 45.81 -21.79 -16.99
C LYS A 424 44.75 -22.42 -16.08
N ALA A 425 43.48 -22.37 -16.50
CA ALA A 425 42.39 -22.98 -15.74
C ALA A 425 42.51 -24.52 -15.73
N ALA A 426 42.87 -25.12 -16.87
CA ALA A 426 43.11 -26.57 -17.00
C ALA A 426 44.22 -27.06 -16.05
N ALA A 427 45.29 -26.27 -15.89
CA ALA A 427 46.39 -26.58 -14.97
C ALA A 427 45.98 -26.56 -13.48
N GLY A 428 44.85 -25.93 -13.14
CA GLY A 428 44.29 -25.95 -11.79
C GLY A 428 43.42 -27.18 -11.48
N ALA A 429 43.24 -28.12 -12.43
CA ALA A 429 42.42 -29.30 -12.24
C ALA A 429 42.99 -30.23 -11.15
N GLN A 430 42.16 -30.63 -10.19
CA GLN A 430 42.52 -31.62 -9.18
C GLN A 430 42.18 -33.02 -9.70
N VAL A 431 43.17 -33.69 -10.25
CA VAL A 431 43.04 -35.03 -10.82
C VAL A 431 43.42 -36.13 -9.81
N PRO A 432 43.04 -37.40 -10.05
CA PRO A 432 43.51 -38.52 -9.25
C PRO A 432 45.05 -38.62 -9.26
N PRO A 433 45.69 -38.93 -8.11
CA PRO A 433 47.15 -38.87 -7.98
C PRO A 433 47.89 -39.86 -8.88
N ASP A 434 47.27 -40.99 -9.20
CA ASP A 434 47.76 -42.00 -10.15
C ASP A 434 47.83 -41.48 -11.59
N ARG A 435 47.06 -40.44 -11.93
CA ARG A 435 47.03 -39.83 -13.27
C ARG A 435 47.72 -38.47 -13.35
N ALA A 436 48.24 -37.94 -12.24
CA ALA A 436 48.83 -36.61 -12.20
C ALA A 436 49.97 -36.43 -13.22
N ALA A 437 50.90 -37.40 -13.27
CA ALA A 437 52.02 -37.36 -14.22
C ALA A 437 51.57 -37.38 -15.70
N TYR A 438 50.48 -38.10 -16.01
CA TYR A 438 49.91 -38.12 -17.35
C TYR A 438 49.36 -36.74 -17.74
N TYR A 439 48.58 -36.11 -16.86
CA TYR A 439 48.00 -34.79 -17.14
C TYR A 439 49.03 -33.67 -17.15
N ASP A 440 50.07 -33.76 -16.31
CA ASP A 440 51.19 -32.83 -16.34
C ASP A 440 51.91 -32.84 -17.68
N LEU A 441 52.04 -34.02 -18.30
CA LEU A 441 52.61 -34.18 -19.64
C LEU A 441 51.65 -33.69 -20.74
N ALA A 442 50.36 -34.03 -20.63
CA ALA A 442 49.34 -33.59 -21.59
C ALA A 442 49.21 -32.05 -21.63
N LEU A 443 49.26 -31.40 -20.46
CA LEU A 443 49.25 -29.94 -20.35
C LEU A 443 50.51 -29.30 -20.96
N ALA A 444 51.70 -29.89 -20.73
CA ALA A 444 52.94 -29.41 -21.36
C ALA A 444 52.84 -29.49 -22.88
N ASN A 445 52.34 -30.60 -23.43
CA ASN A 445 52.08 -30.75 -24.87
C ASN A 445 51.09 -29.70 -25.39
N ALA A 446 49.98 -29.49 -24.70
CA ALA A 446 48.97 -28.51 -25.10
C ALA A 446 49.51 -27.08 -25.10
N ARG A 447 50.34 -26.70 -24.12
CA ARG A 447 51.01 -25.39 -24.09
C ARG A 447 52.00 -25.22 -25.23
N VAL A 448 52.77 -26.25 -25.56
CA VAL A 448 53.66 -26.22 -26.74
C VAL A 448 52.86 -26.06 -28.03
N ALA A 449 51.79 -26.84 -28.22
CA ALA A 449 50.95 -26.76 -29.41
C ALA A 449 50.29 -25.37 -29.59
N ASN A 450 49.96 -24.68 -28.49
CA ASN A 450 49.33 -23.37 -28.50
C ASN A 450 50.33 -22.20 -28.33
N SER A 451 51.64 -22.43 -28.54
CA SER A 451 52.69 -21.41 -28.41
C SER A 451 52.74 -20.68 -27.06
N ALA A 452 52.30 -21.34 -26.00
CA ALA A 452 52.26 -20.85 -24.62
C ALA A 452 53.20 -21.64 -23.68
N ALA A 453 54.19 -22.33 -24.25
CA ALA A 453 55.10 -23.19 -23.51
C ALA A 453 56.09 -22.41 -22.65
N GLU A 454 56.30 -22.89 -21.44
CA GLU A 454 57.42 -22.46 -20.60
C GLU A 454 58.67 -23.32 -20.90
N PRO A 455 59.89 -22.82 -20.61
CA PRO A 455 61.10 -23.61 -20.77
C PRO A 455 61.01 -24.97 -20.05
N SER A 456 60.44 -24.99 -18.85
CA SER A 456 60.22 -26.21 -18.06
C SER A 456 59.32 -27.24 -18.75
N ASP A 457 58.33 -26.80 -19.52
CA ASP A 457 57.45 -27.71 -20.29
C ASP A 457 58.26 -28.44 -21.36
N ARG A 458 59.13 -27.72 -22.08
CA ARG A 458 60.00 -28.33 -23.11
C ARG A 458 61.00 -29.31 -22.51
N LEU A 459 61.62 -28.97 -21.38
CA LEU A 459 62.53 -29.88 -20.68
C LEU A 459 61.81 -31.15 -20.18
N ARG A 460 60.57 -31.00 -19.67
CA ARG A 460 59.75 -32.15 -19.26
C ARG A 460 59.42 -33.07 -20.44
N LEU A 461 59.01 -32.50 -21.56
CA LEU A 461 58.74 -33.26 -22.79
C LEU A 461 60.00 -33.94 -23.34
N ALA A 462 61.17 -33.32 -23.20
CA ALA A 462 62.44 -33.94 -23.55
C ALA A 462 62.73 -35.18 -22.69
N TRP A 463 62.57 -35.09 -21.37
CA TRP A 463 62.76 -36.24 -20.47
C TRP A 463 61.77 -37.36 -20.73
N ASP A 464 60.50 -37.03 -21.00
CA ASP A 464 59.50 -38.02 -21.38
C ASP A 464 59.86 -38.72 -22.70
N GLY A 465 60.27 -37.97 -23.72
CA GLY A 465 60.77 -38.54 -24.97
C GLY A 465 61.95 -39.48 -24.75
N TRP A 466 62.90 -39.10 -23.89
CA TRP A 466 64.06 -39.90 -23.56
C TRP A 466 63.69 -41.21 -22.87
N ASN A 467 62.78 -41.15 -21.90
CA ASN A 467 62.28 -42.31 -21.17
C ASN A 467 61.51 -43.28 -22.09
N ARG A 468 60.82 -42.77 -23.11
CA ARG A 468 60.17 -43.58 -24.16
C ARG A 468 61.14 -44.11 -25.22
N GLY A 469 62.41 -43.72 -25.17
CA GLY A 469 63.43 -44.11 -26.15
C GLY A 469 63.41 -43.29 -27.44
N ASP A 470 62.61 -42.23 -27.53
CA ASP A 470 62.55 -41.34 -28.68
C ASP A 470 63.62 -40.24 -28.58
N ALA A 471 64.82 -40.58 -29.03
CA ALA A 471 65.96 -39.65 -29.05
C ALA A 471 65.71 -38.44 -29.96
N ARG A 472 64.88 -38.57 -31.01
CA ARG A 472 64.58 -37.48 -31.95
C ARG A 472 63.69 -36.44 -31.29
N ALA A 473 62.57 -36.85 -30.71
CA ALA A 473 61.67 -35.95 -29.98
C ALA A 473 62.41 -35.27 -28.81
N THR A 474 63.27 -36.01 -28.11
CA THR A 474 64.14 -35.47 -27.05
C THR A 474 65.01 -34.32 -27.57
N ALA A 475 65.75 -34.56 -28.65
CA ALA A 475 66.63 -33.56 -29.24
C ALA A 475 65.88 -32.34 -29.77
N ASP A 476 64.71 -32.54 -30.38
CA ASP A 476 63.89 -31.44 -30.91
C ASP A 476 63.42 -30.51 -29.78
N GLN A 477 62.93 -31.05 -28.67
CA GLN A 477 62.52 -30.23 -27.51
C GLN A 477 63.70 -29.53 -26.83
N LEU A 478 64.83 -30.23 -26.67
CA LEU A 478 66.05 -29.66 -26.09
C LEU A 478 66.64 -28.54 -26.94
N ASN A 479 66.55 -28.64 -28.27
CA ASN A 479 67.01 -27.59 -29.17
C ASN A 479 66.28 -26.26 -28.91
N PHE A 480 64.98 -26.30 -28.65
CA PHE A 480 64.24 -25.10 -28.27
C PHE A 480 64.58 -24.64 -26.85
N TYR A 481 64.62 -25.56 -25.88
CA TYR A 481 64.94 -25.22 -24.49
C TYR A 481 66.32 -24.55 -24.34
N LEU A 482 67.35 -25.11 -24.98
CA LEU A 482 68.72 -24.61 -24.91
C LEU A 482 68.94 -23.30 -25.66
N ARG A 483 67.99 -22.84 -26.49
CA ARG A 483 68.02 -21.46 -27.04
C ARG A 483 67.69 -20.43 -25.97
N GLU A 484 66.79 -20.77 -25.06
CA GLU A 484 66.36 -19.89 -23.96
C GLU A 484 67.27 -20.04 -22.73
N ARG A 485 67.77 -21.25 -22.48
CA ARG A 485 68.62 -21.62 -21.34
C ARG A 485 69.92 -22.26 -21.86
N PRO A 486 70.83 -21.50 -22.48
CA PRO A 486 72.03 -22.07 -23.13
C PRO A 486 73.00 -22.72 -22.15
N ASP A 487 72.99 -22.28 -20.89
CA ASP A 487 73.98 -22.69 -19.89
C ASP A 487 73.51 -23.80 -18.94
N ASP A 488 72.36 -24.41 -19.22
CA ASP A 488 71.85 -25.53 -18.42
C ASP A 488 72.64 -26.82 -18.71
N ARG A 489 73.60 -27.10 -17.82
CA ARG A 489 74.51 -28.26 -17.94
C ARG A 489 73.78 -29.60 -17.97
N ALA A 490 72.69 -29.75 -17.23
CA ALA A 490 71.92 -31.00 -17.21
C ALA A 490 71.22 -31.24 -18.55
N ALA A 491 70.61 -30.19 -19.11
CA ALA A 491 69.99 -30.24 -20.44
C ALA A 491 71.03 -30.45 -21.57
N LEU A 492 72.22 -29.84 -21.46
CA LEU A 492 73.33 -30.07 -22.39
C LEU A 492 73.83 -31.53 -22.35
N SER A 493 73.92 -32.12 -21.16
CA SER A 493 74.27 -33.54 -21.02
C SER A 493 73.20 -34.44 -21.66
N LEU A 494 71.92 -34.18 -21.38
CA LEU A 494 70.83 -34.94 -22.00
C LEU A 494 70.81 -34.79 -23.53
N MET A 495 71.12 -33.60 -24.04
CA MET A 495 71.24 -33.35 -25.48
C MET A 495 72.41 -34.13 -26.08
N ALA A 496 73.57 -34.17 -25.41
CA ALA A 496 74.71 -34.97 -25.85
C ALA A 496 74.34 -36.47 -25.91
N ASP A 497 73.60 -36.97 -24.92
CA ASP A 497 73.17 -38.37 -24.86
C ASP A 497 72.14 -38.68 -25.97
N ALA A 498 71.19 -37.78 -26.22
CA ALA A 498 70.23 -37.88 -27.32
C ALA A 498 70.93 -37.87 -28.70
N GLN A 499 71.88 -36.96 -28.91
CA GLN A 499 72.64 -36.89 -30.16
C GLN A 499 73.59 -38.06 -30.35
N THR A 500 74.13 -38.63 -29.25
CA THR A 500 74.92 -39.87 -29.30
C THR A 500 74.06 -41.01 -29.89
N LYS A 501 72.81 -41.15 -29.44
CA LYS A 501 71.89 -42.16 -29.99
C LYS A 501 71.50 -41.90 -31.45
N LEU A 502 71.36 -40.63 -31.86
CA LEU A 502 70.92 -40.28 -33.22
C LEU A 502 72.03 -40.30 -34.27
N LYS A 503 73.23 -39.81 -33.91
CA LYS A 503 74.32 -39.49 -34.85
C LYS A 503 75.68 -40.02 -34.39
N GLY A 504 75.73 -40.81 -33.31
CA GLY A 504 76.98 -41.29 -32.72
C GLY A 504 77.76 -40.18 -32.01
N GLU A 505 79.01 -40.49 -31.66
CA GLU A 505 79.90 -39.60 -30.88
C GLU A 505 80.12 -38.24 -31.56
N ALA A 506 80.20 -38.22 -32.89
CA ALA A 506 80.39 -37.00 -33.67
C ALA A 506 79.25 -35.98 -33.47
N GLY A 507 78.01 -36.46 -33.30
CA GLY A 507 76.86 -35.59 -33.04
C GLY A 507 76.80 -35.06 -31.61
N ALA A 508 77.36 -35.79 -30.65
CA ALA A 508 77.38 -35.43 -29.23
C ALA A 508 78.48 -34.43 -28.89
N ARG A 509 79.62 -34.53 -29.56
CA ARG A 509 80.82 -33.70 -29.35
C ARG A 509 80.54 -32.20 -29.15
N PRO A 510 79.81 -31.47 -30.02
CA PRO A 510 79.59 -30.03 -29.82
C PRO A 510 78.84 -29.68 -28.53
N TRP A 511 77.98 -30.57 -28.05
CA TRP A 511 77.21 -30.37 -26.82
C TRP A 511 78.06 -30.67 -25.58
N ILE A 512 78.92 -31.69 -25.66
CA ILE A 512 79.89 -32.02 -24.60
C ILE A 512 80.92 -30.89 -24.46
N GLU A 513 81.42 -30.33 -25.57
CA GLU A 513 82.35 -29.19 -25.56
C GLU A 513 81.71 -27.93 -24.93
N ARG A 514 80.43 -27.66 -25.22
CA ARG A 514 79.68 -26.59 -24.53
C ARG A 514 79.54 -26.84 -23.03
N SER A 515 79.16 -28.05 -22.62
CA SER A 515 79.04 -28.40 -21.20
C SER A 515 80.39 -28.28 -20.49
N LEU A 516 81.49 -28.68 -21.14
CA LEU A 516 82.85 -28.54 -20.64
C LEU A 516 83.22 -27.07 -20.39
N ALA A 517 82.84 -26.15 -21.28
CA ALA A 517 83.13 -24.72 -21.12
C ALA A 517 82.48 -24.12 -19.86
N LEU A 518 81.32 -24.64 -19.46
CA LEU A 518 80.54 -24.17 -18.31
C LEU A 518 80.88 -24.89 -17.00
N THR A 519 81.57 -26.02 -17.07
CA THR A 519 81.88 -26.84 -15.89
C THR A 519 83.08 -26.25 -15.15
N PRO A 520 83.04 -26.14 -13.80
CA PRO A 520 84.13 -25.58 -13.01
C PRO A 520 85.50 -26.19 -13.34
N PRO A 521 86.57 -25.39 -13.37
CA PRO A 521 87.87 -25.80 -13.89
C PRO A 521 88.50 -26.96 -13.13
N LEU A 522 88.18 -27.14 -11.85
CA LEU A 522 88.63 -28.28 -11.04
C LEU A 522 87.42 -29.03 -10.49
N SER A 523 86.93 -30.04 -11.21
CA SER A 523 85.79 -30.87 -10.79
C SER A 523 85.81 -32.26 -11.42
N VAL A 524 85.19 -33.24 -10.74
CA VAL A 524 85.05 -34.63 -11.23
C VAL A 524 84.29 -34.68 -12.56
N GLU A 525 83.21 -33.92 -12.65
CA GLU A 525 82.38 -33.79 -13.85
C GLU A 525 83.20 -33.32 -15.06
N ARG A 526 84.12 -32.36 -14.86
CA ARG A 526 85.02 -31.91 -15.93
C ARG A 526 85.93 -33.03 -16.43
N ALA A 527 86.46 -33.87 -15.53
CA ALA A 527 87.29 -35.02 -15.91
C ALA A 527 86.47 -36.07 -16.68
N GLU A 528 85.22 -36.32 -16.29
CA GLU A 528 84.31 -37.23 -17.00
C GLU A 528 83.98 -36.71 -18.42
N LEU A 529 83.69 -35.41 -18.58
CA LEU A 529 83.46 -34.80 -19.90
C LEU A 529 84.71 -34.83 -20.79
N LEU A 530 85.91 -34.57 -20.24
CA LEU A 530 87.18 -34.70 -20.98
C LEU A 530 87.42 -36.13 -21.46
N THR A 531 87.06 -37.11 -20.63
CA THR A 531 87.13 -38.53 -20.98
C THR A 531 86.19 -38.86 -22.14
N ARG A 532 84.94 -38.37 -22.10
CA ARG A 532 83.95 -38.54 -23.19
C ARG A 532 84.38 -37.89 -24.50
N LEU A 533 85.22 -36.86 -24.46
CA LEU A 533 85.80 -36.20 -25.65
C LEU A 533 87.07 -36.89 -26.18
N GLY A 534 87.55 -37.97 -25.54
CA GLY A 534 88.80 -38.62 -25.89
C GLY A 534 90.06 -37.85 -25.47
N ARG A 535 89.94 -36.82 -24.62
CA ARG A 535 91.06 -36.01 -24.09
C ARG A 535 91.61 -36.64 -22.81
N THR A 536 92.05 -37.90 -22.91
CA THR A 536 92.45 -38.77 -21.78
C THR A 536 93.63 -38.22 -20.98
N SER A 537 94.60 -37.58 -21.63
CA SER A 537 95.76 -36.95 -20.95
C SER A 537 95.32 -35.82 -20.02
N GLU A 538 94.43 -34.95 -20.50
CA GLU A 538 93.89 -33.84 -19.73
C GLU A 538 92.95 -34.30 -18.61
N ALA A 539 92.13 -35.33 -18.88
CA ALA A 539 91.32 -35.97 -17.85
C ALA A 539 92.20 -36.54 -16.73
N THR A 540 93.30 -37.24 -17.08
CA THR A 540 94.24 -37.83 -16.12
C THR A 540 94.88 -36.75 -15.24
N ALA A 541 95.37 -35.67 -15.84
CA ALA A 541 95.94 -34.53 -15.11
C ALA A 541 94.91 -33.87 -14.17
N MET A 542 93.64 -33.76 -14.60
CA MET A 542 92.55 -33.24 -13.79
C MET A 542 92.28 -34.11 -12.56
N VAL A 543 92.20 -35.44 -12.73
CA VAL A 543 91.97 -36.36 -11.61
C VAL A 543 93.15 -36.36 -10.64
N GLU A 544 94.39 -36.30 -11.13
CA GLU A 544 95.57 -36.15 -10.26
C GLU A 544 95.53 -34.84 -9.46
N ALA A 545 95.09 -33.73 -10.05
CA ALA A 545 94.91 -32.45 -9.34
C ALA A 545 93.82 -32.53 -8.27
N LEU A 546 92.67 -33.16 -8.57
CA LEU A 546 91.58 -33.39 -7.61
C LEU A 546 92.00 -34.27 -6.43
N ARG A 547 92.83 -35.30 -6.68
CA ARG A 547 93.38 -36.16 -5.62
C ARG A 547 94.33 -35.42 -4.70
N ARG A 548 95.11 -34.44 -5.19
CA ARG A 548 95.95 -33.60 -4.32
C ARG A 548 95.09 -32.72 -3.40
N ALA A 549 93.96 -32.22 -3.88
CA ALA A 549 93.03 -31.43 -3.09
C ALA A 549 92.22 -32.30 -2.10
N THR A 550 91.93 -33.56 -2.47
CA THR A 550 91.10 -34.49 -1.69
C THR A 550 91.76 -35.88 -1.66
N PRO A 551 92.80 -36.09 -0.82
CA PRO A 551 93.63 -37.30 -0.89
C PRO A 551 92.95 -38.59 -0.46
N ALA A 552 91.85 -38.50 0.30
CA ALA A 552 91.14 -39.65 0.85
C ALA A 552 89.93 -40.10 0.00
N ASP A 553 89.66 -39.47 -1.15
CA ASP A 553 88.51 -39.84 -1.98
C ASP A 553 88.82 -41.04 -2.89
N ARG A 554 88.38 -42.22 -2.44
CA ARG A 554 88.53 -43.50 -3.15
C ARG A 554 87.88 -43.49 -4.55
N LYS A 555 86.87 -42.65 -4.79
CA LYS A 555 86.23 -42.53 -6.12
C LYS A 555 87.23 -41.98 -7.15
N LEU A 556 88.08 -41.05 -6.75
CA LEU A 556 89.12 -40.47 -7.61
C LEU A 556 90.23 -41.48 -7.92
N ASP A 557 90.58 -42.36 -6.98
CA ASP A 557 91.54 -43.45 -7.21
C ASP A 557 91.04 -44.43 -8.28
N ILE A 558 89.75 -44.81 -8.20
CA ILE A 558 89.11 -45.68 -9.18
C ILE A 558 89.07 -45.02 -10.56
N MET A 559 88.71 -43.73 -10.61
CA MET A 559 88.64 -42.98 -11.86
C MET A 559 90.03 -42.84 -12.50
N LEU A 560 91.06 -42.49 -11.72
CA LEU A 560 92.44 -42.41 -12.19
C LEU A 560 92.95 -43.76 -12.70
N ALA A 561 92.67 -44.85 -11.99
CA ALA A 561 93.05 -46.18 -12.41
C ALA A 561 92.40 -46.58 -13.76
N ARG A 562 91.12 -46.25 -13.96
CA ARG A 562 90.43 -46.48 -15.25
C ARG A 562 91.07 -45.70 -16.38
N LEU A 563 91.41 -44.42 -16.16
CA LEU A 563 92.08 -43.58 -17.15
C LEU A 563 93.47 -44.10 -17.51
N LEU A 564 94.25 -44.52 -16.51
CA LEU A 564 95.58 -45.10 -16.72
C LEU A 564 95.53 -46.44 -17.48
N ILE A 565 94.50 -47.27 -17.23
CA ILE A 565 94.28 -48.48 -18.03
C ILE A 565 93.94 -48.12 -19.48
N ALA A 566 93.03 -47.16 -19.68
CA ALA A 566 92.64 -46.70 -21.01
C ALA A 566 93.82 -46.07 -21.78
N SER A 567 94.79 -45.47 -21.09
CA SER A 567 96.00 -44.92 -21.68
C SER A 567 97.16 -45.91 -21.84
N GLY A 568 96.98 -47.19 -21.44
CA GLY A 568 97.99 -48.24 -21.62
C GLY A 568 98.98 -48.44 -20.45
N ASP A 569 98.72 -47.87 -19.27
CA ASP A 569 99.58 -47.91 -18.07
C ASP A 569 98.96 -48.71 -16.89
N PRO A 570 98.61 -50.00 -17.04
CA PRO A 570 97.96 -50.79 -15.98
C PRO A 570 98.84 -50.95 -14.73
N GLY A 571 100.17 -50.90 -14.88
CA GLY A 571 101.11 -50.97 -13.76
C GLY A 571 101.01 -49.77 -12.80
N ARG A 572 100.74 -48.56 -13.33
CA ARG A 572 100.48 -47.37 -12.51
C ARG A 572 99.08 -47.44 -11.90
N ALA A 573 98.08 -47.90 -12.65
CA ALA A 573 96.73 -48.10 -12.14
C ALA A 573 96.70 -49.03 -10.91
N ARG A 574 97.46 -50.14 -10.94
CA ARG A 574 97.58 -51.07 -9.80
C ARG A 574 98.19 -50.42 -8.55
N LYS A 575 99.11 -49.47 -8.71
CA LYS A 575 99.71 -48.74 -7.57
C LYS A 575 98.73 -47.75 -6.95
N VAL A 576 97.89 -47.11 -7.75
CA VAL A 576 96.88 -46.14 -7.30
C VAL A 576 95.78 -46.80 -6.45
N LEU A 577 95.44 -48.07 -6.72
CA LEU A 577 94.36 -48.79 -6.04
C LEU A 577 94.80 -49.59 -4.79
N ARG A 578 96.08 -49.53 -4.41
CA ARG A 578 96.55 -50.20 -3.18
C ARG A 578 96.16 -49.35 -1.95
N PRO A 579 95.65 -49.98 -0.88
CA PRO A 579 95.19 -49.30 0.33
C PRO A 579 96.30 -48.55 1.05
#